data_AF-A0A3N5G565-F1
#
_entry.id   AF-A0A3N5G565-F1
#
_cell.length_a   1.000
_cell.length_b   1.000
_cell.length_c   1.000
_cell.angle_alpha   90.00
_cell.angle_beta   90.00
_cell.angle_gamma   90.00
#
_symmetry.space_group_name_H-M   'P 1'
#
loop_
_entity.id
_entity.type
_entity.pdbx_description
1 polymer ?
#
loop_
_entity_poly.entity_id
_entity_poly.type
_entity_poly.pdbx_seq_one_letter_code
_entity_poly.pdbx_strand_id
1 'polypeptide(L)'
;MSNRIDWVAIEAHPRFQELHRRKSRFLWGLMAFSVVYYFLMTIGDAYWTELFRKRVWGPVNIGLLFALSEFIVAWAVAFIYSRRASRHFDAIAADVSRSAQADPA
;
A
#
# COMPACT_ATOMS: atom_id res chain seq x y z
N MET A 1 30.15 12.37 21.76
CA MET A 1 29.66 13.11 20.58
C MET A 1 28.42 12.39 20.06
N SER A 2 27.24 13.00 20.12
CA SER A 2 26.04 12.40 19.53
C SER A 2 26.12 12.56 18.02
N ASN A 3 26.29 11.45 17.30
CA ASN A 3 26.22 11.41 15.85
C ASN A 3 24.76 11.70 15.44
N ARG A 4 24.40 12.98 15.34
CA ARG A 4 23.07 13.39 14.89
C ARG A 4 23.06 13.26 13.37
N ILE A 5 22.39 12.23 12.89
CA ILE A 5 22.09 12.05 11.47
C ILE A 5 21.45 13.35 10.96
N ASP A 6 22.08 13.99 9.96
CA ASP A 6 21.54 15.17 9.31
C ASP A 6 20.43 14.76 8.33
N TRP A 7 19.22 14.66 8.87
CA TRP A 7 18.03 14.28 8.12
C TRP A 7 17.71 15.26 6.98
N VAL A 8 18.07 16.54 7.13
CA VAL A 8 17.80 17.58 6.13
C VAL A 8 18.69 17.37 4.90
N ALA A 9 19.97 17.05 5.10
CA ALA A 9 20.89 16.72 4.01
C ALA A 9 20.47 15.44 3.26
N ILE A 10 20.00 14.41 3.99
CA ILE A 10 19.52 13.16 3.39
C ILE A 10 18.23 13.38 2.59
N GLU A 11 17.30 14.17 3.12
CA GLU A 11 16.04 14.48 2.45
C GLU A 11 16.28 15.31 1.18
N ALA A 12 17.20 16.28 1.20
CA ALA A 12 17.56 17.09 0.04
C ALA A 12 18.27 16.29 -1.07
N HIS A 13 18.78 15.10 -0.78
CA HIS A 13 19.55 14.32 -1.75
C HIS A 13 18.67 13.85 -2.93
N PRO A 14 19.04 14.12 -4.20
CA PRO A 14 18.21 13.84 -5.38
C PRO A 14 17.78 12.37 -5.51
N ARG A 15 18.68 11.45 -5.13
CA ARG A 15 18.41 9.99 -5.14
C ARG A 15 17.34 9.58 -4.13
N PHE A 16 17.29 10.24 -2.96
CA PHE A 16 16.26 9.99 -1.95
C PHE A 16 14.90 10.50 -2.43
N GLN A 17 14.86 11.70 -3.01
CA GLN A 17 13.63 12.27 -3.56
C GLN A 17 13.03 11.43 -4.69
N GLU A 18 13.85 10.93 -5.62
CA GLU A 18 13.38 10.05 -6.68
C GLU A 18 12.80 8.74 -6.14
N LEU A 19 13.44 8.16 -5.12
CA LEU A 19 12.93 6.96 -4.45
C LEU A 19 11.62 7.23 -3.73
N HIS A 20 11.56 8.32 -2.96
CA HIS A 20 10.38 8.73 -2.21
C HIS A 20 9.20 8.95 -3.16
N ARG A 21 9.42 9.65 -4.28
CA ARG A 21 8.39 9.87 -5.31
C ARG A 21 7.85 8.56 -5.89
N ARG A 22 8.72 7.60 -6.19
CA ARG A 22 8.31 6.27 -6.69
C ARG A 22 7.51 5.50 -5.65
N LYS A 23 7.95 5.52 -4.38
CA LYS A 23 7.24 4.89 -3.26
C LYS A 23 5.86 5.49 -3.07
N SER A 24 5.78 6.82 -2.97
CA SER A 24 4.53 7.52 -2.74
C SER A 24 3.55 7.29 -3.88
N ARG A 25 3.98 7.37 -5.15
CA ARG A 25 3.09 7.08 -6.29
C ARG A 25 2.50 5.67 -6.23
N PHE A 26 3.33 4.68 -5.88
CA PHE A 26 2.87 3.30 -5.72
C PHE A 26 1.83 3.17 -4.60
N LEU A 27 2.11 3.76 -3.43
CA LEU A 27 1.20 3.73 -2.28
C LEU A 27 -0.11 4.47 -2.56
N TRP A 28 -0.05 5.65 -3.17
CA TRP A 28 -1.22 6.41 -3.58
C TRP A 28 -2.07 5.64 -4.58
N GLY A 29 -1.45 4.93 -5.53
CA GLY A 29 -2.18 4.07 -6.46
C GLY A 29 -2.90 2.92 -5.75
N LEU A 30 -2.22 2.24 -4.81
CA LEU A 30 -2.79 1.15 -4.04
C LEU A 30 -3.95 1.64 -3.15
N MET A 31 -3.79 2.81 -2.53
CA MET A 31 -4.82 3.45 -1.73
C MET A 31 -6.03 3.84 -2.58
N ALA A 32 -5.82 4.48 -3.73
CA ALA A 32 -6.90 4.85 -4.63
C ALA A 32 -7.70 3.62 -5.09
N PHE A 33 -7.01 2.53 -5.44
CA PHE A 33 -7.66 1.27 -5.77
C PHE A 33 -8.50 0.73 -4.61
N SER A 34 -7.95 0.64 -3.40
CA SER A 34 -8.68 0.16 -2.22
C SER A 34 -9.90 1.02 -1.90
N VAL A 35 -9.77 2.35 -1.97
CA VAL A 35 -10.88 3.28 -1.73
C VAL A 35 -11.99 3.09 -2.75
N VAL A 36 -11.64 3.04 -4.04
CA VAL A 36 -12.62 2.82 -5.11
C VAL A 36 -13.34 1.47 -4.92
N TYR A 37 -12.59 0.42 -4.60
CA TYR A 37 -13.16 -0.92 -4.40
C TYR A 37 -14.12 -0.96 -3.19
N TYR A 38 -13.70 -0.39 -2.06
CA TYR A 38 -14.54 -0.27 -0.86
C TYR A 38 -15.86 0.46 -1.13
N PHE A 39 -15.80 1.61 -1.81
CA PHE A 39 -17.02 2.35 -2.15
C PHE A 39 -17.87 1.64 -3.21
N LEU A 40 -17.28 0.76 -4.03
CA LEU A 40 -18.01 -0.06 -4.98
C LEU A 40 -18.99 -1.00 -4.27
N MET A 41 -18.67 -1.46 -3.06
CA MET A 41 -19.60 -2.20 -2.22
C MET A 41 -20.84 -1.36 -1.87
N THR A 42 -20.62 -0.17 -1.31
CA THR A 42 -21.71 0.73 -0.87
C THR A 42 -22.57 1.19 -2.05
N ILE A 43 -21.94 1.55 -3.18
CA ILE A 43 -22.64 1.95 -4.41
C ILE A 43 -23.38 0.74 -4.99
N GLY A 44 -22.75 -0.43 -4.99
CA GLY A 44 -23.35 -1.68 -5.45
C GLY A 44 -24.63 -2.03 -4.70
N ASP A 45 -24.60 -1.97 -3.37
CA ASP A 45 -25.76 -2.26 -2.52
C ASP A 45 -26.89 -1.23 -2.70
N ALA A 46 -26.55 0.06 -2.85
CA ALA A 46 -27.51 1.14 -3.00
C ALA A 46 -28.20 1.19 -4.39
N TYR A 47 -27.46 0.96 -5.47
CA TYR A 47 -27.96 1.12 -6.84
C TYR A 47 -28.28 -0.21 -7.54
N TRP A 48 -27.63 -1.31 -7.16
CA TRP A 48 -27.82 -2.65 -7.73
C TRP A 48 -28.30 -3.66 -6.68
N THR A 49 -29.26 -3.26 -5.85
CA THR A 49 -29.80 -4.07 -4.75
C THR A 49 -30.31 -5.44 -5.21
N GLU A 50 -30.94 -5.53 -6.39
CA GLU A 50 -31.40 -6.82 -6.96
C GLU A 50 -30.24 -7.78 -7.25
N LEU A 51 -29.09 -7.25 -7.72
CA LEU A 51 -27.89 -8.05 -7.94
C LEU A 51 -27.29 -8.49 -6.60
N PHE A 52 -27.15 -7.57 -5.64
CA PHE A 52 -26.58 -7.85 -4.32
C PHE A 52 -27.41 -8.86 -3.52
N ARG A 53 -28.74 -8.86 -3.69
CA ARG A 53 -29.66 -9.83 -3.07
C ARG A 53 -29.71 -11.17 -3.79
N LYS A 54 -29.22 -11.27 -5.03
CA LYS A 54 -29.26 -12.51 -5.81
C LYS A 54 -28.50 -13.62 -5.08
N ARG A 55 -29.23 -14.68 -4.73
CA ARG A 55 -28.68 -15.85 -4.05
C ARG A 55 -27.85 -16.66 -5.04
N VAL A 56 -26.69 -17.12 -4.59
CA VAL A 56 -25.78 -17.99 -5.32
C VAL A 56 -25.96 -19.42 -4.84
N TRP A 57 -25.90 -19.63 -3.52
CA TRP A 57 -26.10 -20.95 -2.92
C TRP A 57 -26.60 -20.83 -1.48
N GLY A 58 -27.71 -21.52 -1.18
CA GLY A 58 -28.34 -21.45 0.14
C GLY A 58 -28.60 -20.00 0.57
N PRO A 59 -28.13 -19.57 1.76
CA PRO A 59 -28.26 -18.18 2.22
C PRO A 59 -27.20 -17.22 1.62
N VAL A 60 -26.21 -17.72 0.89
CA VAL A 60 -25.12 -16.90 0.31
C VAL A 60 -25.65 -16.13 -0.90
N ASN A 61 -25.53 -14.81 -0.86
CA ASN A 61 -25.84 -13.92 -1.96
C ASN A 61 -24.59 -13.20 -2.48
N ILE A 62 -24.72 -12.51 -3.61
CA ILE A 62 -23.62 -11.78 -4.24
C ILE A 62 -23.07 -10.69 -3.31
N GLY A 63 -23.92 -9.98 -2.57
CA GLY A 63 -23.48 -8.95 -1.62
C GLY A 63 -22.57 -9.51 -0.52
N LEU A 64 -22.89 -10.69 0.01
CA LEU A 64 -22.06 -11.39 0.99
C LEU A 64 -20.71 -11.83 0.40
N LEU A 65 -20.71 -12.32 -0.84
CA LEU A 65 -19.47 -12.65 -1.54
C LEU A 65 -18.60 -11.41 -1.78
N PHE A 66 -19.22 -10.29 -2.15
CA PHE A 66 -18.51 -9.02 -2.33
C PHE A 66 -17.90 -8.51 -1.01
N ALA A 67 -18.67 -8.58 0.08
CA ALA A 67 -18.19 -8.24 1.42
C ALA A 67 -17.00 -9.12 1.84
N LEU A 68 -17.03 -10.42 1.50
CA LEU A 68 -15.90 -11.32 1.76
C LEU A 68 -14.68 -11.01 0.89
N SER A 69 -14.90 -10.60 -0.37
CA SER A 69 -13.78 -10.23 -1.25
C SER A 69 -13.04 -8.96 -0.80
N GLU A 70 -13.67 -8.06 -0.05
CA GLU A 70 -12.98 -6.92 0.60
C GLU A 70 -11.79 -7.38 1.46
N PHE A 71 -11.96 -8.46 2.24
CA PHE A 71 -10.87 -9.02 3.06
C PHE A 71 -9.75 -9.57 2.19
N ILE A 72 -10.10 -10.28 1.12
CA ILE A 72 -9.12 -10.82 0.17
C ILE A 72 -8.34 -9.69 -0.51
N VAL A 73 -9.02 -8.61 -0.89
CA VAL A 73 -8.40 -7.41 -1.47
C VAL A 73 -7.47 -6.74 -0.46
N ALA A 74 -7.90 -6.57 0.79
CA ALA A 74 -7.06 -5.98 1.84
C ALA A 74 -5.78 -6.80 2.07
N TRP A 75 -5.88 -8.13 2.14
CA TRP A 75 -4.70 -8.99 2.26
C TRP A 75 -3.82 -8.97 1.01
N ALA A 76 -4.41 -8.93 -0.18
CA ALA A 76 -3.66 -8.81 -1.43
C ALA A 76 -2.88 -7.49 -1.48
N VAL A 77 -3.51 -6.38 -1.09
CA VAL A 77 -2.90 -5.05 -0.95
C VAL A 77 -1.74 -5.09 0.05
N ALA A 78 -1.94 -5.66 1.23
CA ALA A 78 -0.89 -5.79 2.25
C ALA A 78 0.27 -6.67 1.76
N PHE A 79 -0.01 -7.78 1.08
CA PHE A 79 0.99 -8.68 0.51
C PHE A 79 1.81 -8.00 -0.61
N ILE A 80 1.12 -7.33 -1.54
CA ILE A 80 1.75 -6.58 -2.63
C ILE A 80 2.65 -5.48 -2.07
N TYR A 81 2.17 -4.74 -1.07
CA TYR A 81 2.95 -3.74 -0.36
C TYR A 81 4.18 -4.36 0.31
N SER A 82 4.01 -5.39 1.13
CA SER A 82 5.09 -6.07 1.85
C SER A 82 6.18 -6.58 0.90
N ARG A 83 5.78 -7.30 -0.16
CA ARG A 83 6.72 -7.82 -1.17
C ARG A 83 7.46 -6.72 -1.91
N ARG A 84 6.81 -5.60 -2.22
CA ARG A 84 7.46 -4.45 -2.87
C ARG A 84 8.40 -3.74 -1.91
N ALA A 85 8.01 -3.61 -0.64
CA ALA A 85 8.80 -2.93 0.37
C ALA A 85 10.07 -3.69 0.72
N SER A 86 9.98 -5.00 0.97
CA SER A 86 11.15 -5.82 1.29
C SER A 86 12.16 -5.91 0.15
N ARG A 87 11.72 -5.78 -1.12
CA ARG A 87 12.61 -5.85 -2.28
C ARG A 87 13.30 -4.54 -2.63
N HIS A 88 12.69 -3.39 -2.34
CA HIS A 88 13.21 -2.10 -2.81
C HIS A 88 13.51 -1.10 -1.70
N PHE A 89 12.73 -1.07 -0.62
CA PHE A 89 12.94 -0.09 0.44
C PHE A 89 13.94 -0.59 1.47
N ASP A 90 13.90 -1.87 1.85
CA ASP A 90 14.85 -2.44 2.81
C ASP A 90 16.28 -2.48 2.25
N ALA A 91 16.43 -2.78 0.95
CA ALA A 91 17.73 -2.72 0.28
C ALA A 91 18.34 -1.32 0.31
N ILE A 92 17.52 -0.27 0.15
CA ILE A 92 18.01 1.11 0.15
C ILE A 92 18.23 1.64 1.56
N ALA A 93 17.41 1.23 2.53
CA ALA A 93 17.66 1.50 3.93
C ALA A 93 19.00 0.87 4.39
N ALA A 94 19.30 -0.35 3.92
CA ALA A 94 20.59 -1.00 4.16
C ALA A 94 21.75 -0.24 3.51
N ASP A 95 21.60 0.26 2.28
CA ASP A 95 22.65 1.05 1.62
C ASP A 95 22.89 2.40 2.33
N VAL A 96 21.83 3.14 2.68
CA VAL A 96 21.95 4.45 3.34
C VAL A 96 22.55 4.33 4.75
N SER A 97 22.13 3.32 5.51
CA SER A 97 22.72 3.04 6.82
C SER A 97 24.19 2.65 6.73
N ARG A 98 24.59 1.91 5.68
CA ARG A 98 25.99 1.56 5.43
C ARG A 98 26.82 2.77 5.02
N SER A 99 26.32 3.65 4.15
CA SER A 99 27.03 4.89 3.79
C SER A 99 27.15 5.87 4.95
N ALA A 100 26.15 5.95 5.83
CA ALA A 100 26.20 6.79 7.03
C ALA A 100 27.15 6.25 8.12
N GLN A 101 27.54 4.97 8.06
CA GLN A 101 28.54 4.37 8.94
C GLN A 101 29.95 4.38 8.34
N ALA A 102 30.06 4.42 7.00
CA ALA A 102 31.33 4.39 6.27
C ALA A 102 32.01 5.77 6.13
N ASP A 103 31.30 6.85 6.45
CA ASP A 103 31.86 8.20 6.55
C ASP A 103 31.90 8.65 8.03
N PRO A 104 32.86 8.17 8.83
CA PRO A 104 33.23 8.85 10.06
C PRO A 104 34.06 10.06 9.64
N ALA A 105 33.49 11.26 9.76
CA ALA A 105 34.29 12.48 9.75
C ALA A 105 35.51 12.35 10.70
#